data_AF-A0A2S9GM04-F1
#
_entry.id   AF-A0A2S9GM04-F1
#
_cell.length_a   1.000
_cell.length_b   1.000
_cell.length_c   1.000
_cell.angle_alpha   90.00
_cell.angle_beta   90.00
_cell.angle_gamma   90.00
#
_symmetry.space_group_name_H-M   'P 1'
#
loop_
_entity.id
_entity.type
_entity.pdbx_description
1 polymer ?
#
loop_
_entity_poly.entity_id
_entity_poly.type
_entity_poly.pdbx_seq_one_letter_code
_entity_poly.pdbx_strand_id
1 'polypeptide(L)'
;YTPNTVIARTKVGEQMRIMAERGADVAVAAVLLLEPILRGAAVTQIEMLAMSDLSLMVKAGVQWGLFGGAIENLGTERHHQ
;
A
#
# COMPACT_ATOMS: atom_id res chain seq x y z
N TYR A 1 13.31 14.31 -12.42
CA TYR A 1 14.66 14.31 -11.85
C TYR A 1 14.53 14.65 -10.38
N THR A 2 14.88 13.74 -9.46
CA THR A 2 14.81 13.97 -8.01
C THR A 2 16.24 14.16 -7.51
N PRO A 3 16.70 15.40 -7.26
CA PRO A 3 18.12 15.71 -7.08
C PRO A 3 18.73 15.11 -5.81
N ASN A 4 17.92 14.57 -4.89
CA ASN A 4 18.38 13.92 -3.67
C ASN A 4 17.51 12.70 -3.34
N THR A 5 17.95 11.54 -3.82
CA THR A 5 17.23 10.27 -3.66
C THR A 5 17.17 9.78 -2.20
N VAL A 6 18.14 10.17 -1.37
CA VAL A 6 18.15 9.84 0.06
C VAL A 6 16.99 10.54 0.76
N ILE A 7 16.85 11.86 0.58
CA ILE A 7 15.74 12.62 1.15
C ILE A 7 14.39 12.07 0.68
N ALA A 8 14.25 11.77 -0.62
CA ALA A 8 13.02 11.22 -1.17
C ALA A 8 12.65 9.86 -0.56
N ARG A 9 13.63 8.96 -0.39
CA ARG A 9 13.41 7.65 0.24
C ARG A 9 13.05 7.77 1.71
N THR A 10 13.73 8.65 2.45
CA THR A 10 13.44 8.90 3.87
C THR A 10 12.02 9.45 4.05
N LYS A 11 11.61 10.42 3.22
CA LYS A 11 10.25 10.96 3.22
C LYS A 11 9.20 9.87 3.00
N VAL A 12 9.37 9.05 1.96
CA VAL A 12 8.43 7.96 1.65
C VAL A 12 8.38 6.93 2.78
N GLY A 13 9.52 6.60 3.39
CA GLY A 13 9.58 5.71 4.54
C GLY A 13 8.78 6.24 5.74
N GLU A 14 8.92 7.52 6.05
CA GLU A 14 8.15 8.15 7.13
C GLU A 14 6.65 8.20 6.82
N GLN A 15 6.28 8.51 5.57
CA GLN A 15 4.89 8.49 5.13
C GLN A 15 4.26 7.10 5.24
N MET A 16 5.00 6.05 4.86
CA MET A 16 4.57 4.66 5.04
C MET A 16 4.34 4.32 6.52
N ARG A 17 5.21 4.80 7.43
CA ARG A 17 5.02 4.59 8.88
C ARG A 17 3.76 5.29 9.37
N ILE A 18 3.54 6.55 8.99
CA ILE A 18 2.34 7.31 9.34
C ILE A 18 1.06 6.62 8.82
N MET A 19 1.10 6.05 7.60
CA MET A 19 -0.03 5.32 7.04
C MET A 19 -0.35 4.06 7.86
N ALA A 20 0.66 3.28 8.23
CA ALA A 20 0.50 2.09 9.06
C ALA A 20 -0.05 2.44 10.45
N GLU A 21 0.46 3.51 11.07
CA GLU A 21 -0.04 4.00 12.37
C GLU A 21 -1.52 4.42 12.32
N ARG A 22 -2.02 4.80 11.14
CA ARG A 22 -3.41 5.26 10.92
C ARG A 22 -4.32 4.18 10.32
N GLY A 23 -3.83 2.96 10.08
CA GLY A 23 -4.60 1.87 9.48
C GLY A 23 -4.95 2.07 7.99
N ALA A 24 -4.25 2.98 7.29
CA ALA A 24 -4.48 3.26 5.88
C ALA A 24 -3.87 2.19 4.95
N ASP A 25 -3.03 1.32 5.49
CA ASP A 25 -2.43 0.16 4.83
C ASP A 25 -3.46 -0.91 4.44
N VAL A 26 -4.46 -1.13 5.29
CA VAL A 26 -5.51 -2.13 5.09
C VAL A 26 -6.28 -1.87 3.80
N ALA A 27 -6.56 -0.60 3.50
CA ALA A 27 -7.36 -0.26 2.33
C ALA A 27 -6.56 -0.28 1.01
N VAL A 28 -5.23 -0.19 1.06
CA VAL A 28 -4.35 -0.47 -0.10
C VAL A 28 -4.19 -1.98 -0.34
N ALA A 29 -4.18 -2.79 0.72
CA ALA A 29 -4.00 -4.24 0.63
C ALA A 29 -5.11 -4.99 -0.12
N ALA A 30 -6.25 -4.34 -0.31
CA ALA A 30 -7.51 -5.05 -0.39
C ALA A 30 -8.21 -4.96 -1.76
N VAL A 31 -7.50 -4.46 -2.80
CA VAL A 31 -8.01 -4.33 -4.18
C VAL A 31 -8.59 -5.63 -4.73
N LEU A 32 -8.00 -6.79 -4.41
CA LEU A 32 -8.40 -8.09 -4.99
C LEU A 32 -9.21 -8.97 -4.03
N LEU A 33 -9.27 -8.59 -2.75
CA LEU A 33 -9.75 -9.46 -1.68
C LEU A 33 -11.10 -9.02 -1.09
N LEU A 34 -11.50 -7.76 -1.30
CA LEU A 34 -12.76 -7.26 -0.76
C LEU A 34 -13.94 -7.49 -1.70
N GLU A 35 -15.14 -7.38 -1.12
CA GLU A 35 -16.41 -7.27 -1.83
C GLU A 35 -16.33 -6.24 -2.97
N PRO A 36 -17.09 -6.41 -4.07
CA PRO A 36 -16.99 -5.56 -5.26
C PRO A 36 -17.03 -4.05 -4.97
N ILE A 37 -17.85 -3.63 -4.01
CA ILE A 37 -18.00 -2.21 -3.61
C ILE A 37 -16.73 -1.65 -2.98
N LEU A 38 -15.98 -2.49 -2.27
CA LEU A 38 -14.78 -2.13 -1.54
C LEU A 38 -13.54 -2.17 -2.45
N ARG A 39 -13.57 -2.97 -3.53
CA ARG A 39 -12.53 -2.92 -4.57
C ARG A 39 -12.45 -1.55 -5.23
N GLY A 40 -13.59 -0.92 -5.50
CA GLY A 40 -13.65 0.45 -6.01
C GLY A 40 -12.99 1.46 -5.06
N ALA A 41 -13.26 1.34 -3.76
CA ALA A 41 -12.64 2.20 -2.74
C ALA A 41 -11.11 2.02 -2.68
N ALA A 42 -10.62 0.79 -2.80
CA ALA A 42 -9.19 0.50 -2.83
C ALA A 42 -8.50 1.11 -4.06
N VAL A 43 -9.15 1.04 -5.24
CA VAL A 43 -8.65 1.72 -6.46
C VAL A 43 -8.59 3.23 -6.26
N THR A 44 -9.67 3.84 -5.77
CA THR A 44 -9.69 5.29 -5.50
C THR A 44 -8.59 5.69 -4.52
N GLN A 45 -8.31 4.89 -3.48
CA GLN A 45 -7.21 5.22 -2.57
C GLN A 45 -5.83 5.15 -3.23
N ILE A 46 -5.57 4.16 -4.07
CA ILE A 46 -4.32 4.09 -4.84
C ILE A 46 -4.19 5.30 -5.77
N GLU A 47 -5.30 5.74 -6.40
CA GLU A 47 -5.32 6.96 -7.21
C GLU A 47 -5.03 8.21 -6.36
N MET A 48 -5.61 8.33 -5.16
CA MET A 48 -5.34 9.44 -4.24
C MET A 48 -3.87 9.47 -3.80
N LEU A 49 -3.25 8.30 -3.56
CA LEU A 49 -1.83 8.20 -3.28
C LEU A 49 -0.99 8.59 -4.50
N ALA A 50 -1.36 8.13 -5.70
CA ALA A 50 -0.65 8.49 -6.94
C ALA A 50 -0.69 10.00 -7.22
N MET A 51 -1.83 10.63 -6.93
CA MET A 51 -2.01 12.07 -7.07
C MET A 51 -1.20 12.87 -6.04
N SER A 52 -0.90 12.28 -4.87
CA SER A 52 -0.09 12.90 -3.83
C SER A 52 1.42 12.67 -4.04
N ASP A 53 1.85 11.42 -4.20
CA ASP A 53 3.25 11.03 -4.35
C ASP A 53 3.35 9.64 -5.00
N LEU A 54 3.85 9.59 -6.24
CA LEU A 54 4.02 8.34 -6.99
C LEU A 54 4.98 7.35 -6.31
N SER A 55 5.99 7.84 -5.59
CA SER A 55 6.93 6.95 -4.91
C SER A 55 6.27 6.29 -3.70
N LEU A 56 5.43 7.04 -2.97
CA LEU A 56 4.61 6.50 -1.90
C LEU A 56 3.60 5.47 -2.43
N MET A 57 2.89 5.78 -3.52
CA MET A 57 1.94 4.87 -4.15
C MET A 57 2.58 3.53 -4.51
N VAL A 58 3.74 3.54 -5.18
CA VAL A 58 4.44 2.29 -5.55
C VAL A 58 4.86 1.50 -4.32
N LYS A 59 5.36 2.17 -3.27
CA LYS A 59 5.80 1.49 -2.05
C LYS A 59 4.63 0.89 -1.27
N ALA A 60 3.53 1.62 -1.10
CA ALA A 60 2.32 1.14 -0.47
C ALA A 60 1.70 -0.03 -1.27
N GLY A 61 1.58 0.12 -2.58
CA GLY A 61 1.01 -0.89 -3.47
C GLY A 61 1.81 -2.19 -3.51
N VAL A 62 3.14 -2.13 -3.50
CA VAL A 62 3.98 -3.33 -3.44
C VAL A 62 3.90 -3.99 -2.06
N GLN A 63 4.04 -3.21 -0.98
CA GLN A 63 4.15 -3.77 0.37
C GLN A 63 2.84 -4.35 0.88
N TRP A 64 1.74 -3.63 0.70
CA TRP A 64 0.45 -4.04 1.25
C TRP A 64 -0.43 -4.69 0.18
N GLY A 65 -0.39 -4.22 -1.06
CA GLY A 65 -1.14 -4.82 -2.17
C GLY A 65 -0.54 -6.14 -2.64
N LEU A 66 0.64 -6.12 -3.26
CA LEU A 66 1.23 -7.32 -3.88
C LEU A 66 1.73 -8.33 -2.84
N PHE A 67 2.54 -7.90 -1.88
CA PHE A 67 3.10 -8.81 -0.87
C PHE A 67 2.01 -9.28 0.11
N GLY A 68 1.17 -8.38 0.62
CA GLY A 68 0.03 -8.74 1.45
C GLY A 68 -0.95 -9.66 0.72
N GLY A 69 -1.30 -9.35 -0.54
CA GLY A 69 -2.14 -10.20 -1.37
C GLY A 69 -1.52 -11.56 -1.68
N ALA A 70 -0.20 -11.66 -1.83
CA ALA A 70 0.48 -12.94 -2.01
C ALA A 70 0.41 -13.80 -0.73
N ILE A 71 0.57 -13.20 0.45
CA ILE A 71 0.37 -13.89 1.72
C ILE A 71 -1.08 -14.37 1.86
N GLU A 72 -2.05 -13.52 1.54
CA GLU A 72 -3.46 -13.91 1.67
C GLU A 72 -3.81 -15.08 0.73
N ASN A 73 -3.42 -14.99 -0.54
CA ASN A 73 -3.82 -15.98 -1.55
C ASN A 73 -2.98 -17.27 -1.53
N LEU A 74 -1.70 -17.19 -1.14
CA LEU A 74 -0.74 -18.30 -1.26
C LEU A 74 -0.12 -18.70 0.09
N GLY A 75 -0.46 -17.99 1.17
CA GLY A 75 0.05 -18.27 2.50
C GLY A 75 -0.48 -19.57 3.06
N THR A 76 0.38 -20.29 3.78
CA THR A 76 -0.03 -21.39 4.67
C THR A 76 -0.69 -20.85 5.94
N GLU A 77 -1.37 -21.69 6.70
CA GLU A 77 -2.09 -21.33 7.94
C GLU A 77 -1.27 -20.49 8.94
N ARG A 78 0.03 -20.75 9.08
CA ARG A 78 0.94 -19.90 9.89
C ARG A 78 0.93 -18.41 9.50
N HIS A 79 0.75 -18.08 8.22
CA HIS A 79 0.76 -16.69 7.74
C HIS A 79 -0.57 -15.97 7.97
N HIS A 80 -1.61 -16.70 8.36
CA HIS A 80 -2.95 -16.17 8.67
C HIS A 80 -3.23 -16.12 10.18
N GLN A 81 -2.23 -16.43 11.02
CA GLN A 81 -2.23 -16.30 12.48
C GLN A 81 -1.55 -15.00 12.90
#